data_AF-A0A2R4WUL1-F1
#
_entry.id   AF-A0A2R4WUL1-F1
#
_cell.length_a   1.000
_cell.length_b   1.000
_cell.length_c   1.000
_cell.angle_alpha   90.00
_cell.angle_beta   90.00
_cell.angle_gamma   90.00
#
_symmetry.space_group_name_H-M   'P 1'
#
loop_
_entity.id
_entity.type
_entity.pdbx_description
1 polymer ?
#
loop_
_entity_poly.entity_id
_entity_poly.type
_entity_poly.pdbx_seq_one_letter_code
_entity_poly.pdbx_strand_id
1 'polypeptide(L)' 'MSNRPFPSYWMYKDNKGEWRWTYHASNGLAISVSSEGYKRRSDCERSIEIMKGSHNSPTWMPSDLLHAA' A
#
# COMPACT_ATOMS: atom_id res chain seq x y z
N MET A 1 -16.81 -8.16 -15.73
CA MET A 1 -16.05 -7.09 -15.05
C MET A 1 -16.12 -7.34 -13.56
N SER A 2 -15.03 -7.81 -12.95
CA SER A 2 -15.01 -8.09 -11.51
C SER A 2 -15.17 -6.78 -10.75
N ASN A 3 -16.33 -6.57 -10.12
CA ASN A 3 -16.61 -5.34 -9.39
C ASN A 3 -15.80 -5.38 -8.08
N ARG A 4 -14.72 -4.61 -8.03
CA ARG A 4 -13.82 -4.58 -6.90
C ARG A 4 -14.34 -3.59 -5.86
N PRO A 5 -14.51 -4.00 -4.58
CA PRO A 5 -14.95 -3.07 -3.55
C PRO A 5 -13.83 -2.05 -3.26
N PHE A 6 -14.20 -0.79 -3.05
CA PHE A 6 -13.31 0.27 -2.61
C PHE A 6 -13.74 0.77 -1.23
N PRO A 7 -12.80 1.18 -0.35
CA PRO A 7 -11.35 1.10 -0.51
C PRO A 7 -10.82 -0.33 -0.36
N SER A 8 -9.80 -0.72 -1.13
CA SER A 8 -9.21 -2.06 -1.00
C SER A 8 -7.77 -2.16 -1.50
N TYR A 9 -7.09 -3.22 -1.09
CA TYR A 9 -5.77 -3.61 -1.58
C TYR A 9 -5.90 -4.50 -2.81
N TRP A 10 -5.15 -4.17 -3.87
CA TRP A 10 -5.08 -4.96 -5.09
C TRP A 10 -3.82 -5.77 -5.03
N MET A 11 -3.90 -7.06 -4.71
CA MET A 11 -2.73 -7.91 -4.83
C MET A 11 -2.68 -8.50 -6.24
N TYR A 12 -1.53 -8.38 -6.89
CA TYR A 12 -1.30 -8.89 -8.24
C TYR A 12 0.14 -9.37 -8.39
N LYS A 13 0.39 -10.14 -9.45
CA LYS A 13 1.73 -10.58 -9.83
C LYS A 13 2.22 -9.74 -11.01
N ASP A 14 3.41 -9.18 -10.90
CA ASP A 14 4.00 -8.38 -11.96
C ASP A 14 4.64 -9.25 -13.07
N ASN A 15 5.12 -8.60 -14.14
CA ASN A 15 5.74 -9.28 -15.27
C ASN A 15 7.04 -10.02 -14.91
N LYS A 16 7.67 -9.69 -13.77
CA LYS A 16 8.87 -10.37 -13.25
C LYS A 16 8.52 -11.55 -12.35
N GLY A 17 7.23 -11.84 -12.18
CA GLY A 17 6.74 -12.91 -11.34
C GLY A 17 6.77 -12.58 -9.85
N GLU A 18 6.86 -11.31 -9.48
CA GLU A 18 6.84 -10.85 -8.10
C GLU A 18 5.43 -10.39 -7.71
N TRP A 19 5.06 -10.63 -6.47
CA TRP A 19 3.81 -10.17 -5.87
C TRP A 19 3.94 -8.71 -5.45
N ARG A 20 2.96 -7.91 -5.82
CA ARG A 20 2.85 -6.50 -5.44
C ARG A 20 1.43 -6.21 -5.01
N TRP A 21 1.27 -5.13 -4.26
CA TRP A 21 -0.04 -4.61 -3.93
C TRP A 21 -0.19 -3.12 -4.24
N THR A 22 -1.41 -2.70 -4.58
CA THR A 22 -1.77 -1.28 -4.72
C THR A 22 -3.06 -1.00 -3.96
N TYR A 23 -3.00 -0.05 -3.03
CA TYR A 23 -4.17 0.40 -2.29
C TYR A 23 -4.88 1.52 -3.05
N HIS A 24 -6.18 1.29 -3.28
CA HIS A 24 -7.06 2.25 -3.93
C HIS A 24 -8.03 2.80 -2.91
N ALA A 25 -8.18 4.12 -2.89
CA ALA A 25 -9.15 4.81 -2.04
C ALA A 25 -10.58 4.63 -2.58
N SER A 26 -11.57 5.16 -1.85
CA SER A 26 -12.99 5.12 -2.22
C SER A 26 -13.28 5.79 -3.58
N ASN A 27 -12.44 6.74 -3.99
CA ASN A 27 -12.51 7.40 -5.30
C ASN A 27 -11.89 6.57 -6.44
N GLY A 28 -11.43 5.34 -6.16
CA GLY A 28 -10.82 4.45 -7.15
C GLY A 28 -9.40 4.85 -7.57
N LEU A 29 -8.81 5.88 -6.96
CA LEU A 29 -7.44 6.30 -7.24
C LEU A 29 -6.45 5.55 -6.33
N ALA A 30 -5.30 5.20 -6.89
CA ALA A 30 -4.20 4.61 -6.14
C ALA A 30 -3.56 5.67 -5.24
N ILE A 31 -3.51 5.41 -3.94
CA ILE A 31 -2.86 6.32 -2.97
C ILE A 31 -1.61 5.72 -2.33
N SER A 32 -1.44 4.40 -2.44
CA SER A 32 -0.27 3.70 -1.93
C SER A 32 0.02 2.47 -2.77
N VAL A 33 1.30 2.19 -2.97
CA VAL A 33 1.81 1.06 -3.75
C VAL A 33 2.86 0.33 -2.92
N SER A 34 3.01 -0.96 -3.18
CA SER A 34 4.13 -1.74 -2.69
C SER A 34 5.43 -1.17 -3.27
N SER A 35 6.33 -0.74 -2.40
CA SER A 35 7.68 -0.29 -2.77
C SER A 35 8.50 -1.43 -3.37
N GLU A 36 8.32 -2.64 -2.84
CA GLU A 36 9.08 -3.84 -3.21
C GLU A 36 8.20 -4.90 -3.89
N GLY A 37 8.84 -5.77 -4.67
CA GLY A 37 8.22 -6.97 -5.22
C GLY A 37 8.54 -8.18 -4.34
N TYR A 38 7.52 -8.93 -3.93
CA TYR A 38 7.68 -10.09 -3.06
C TYR A 38 7.75 -11.39 -3.87
N LYS A 39 8.65 -12.31 -3.52
CA LYS A 39 8.72 -13.62 -4.22
C LYS A 39 7.55 -14.53 -3.84
N ARG A 40 7.09 -14.47 -2.59
CA ARG A 40 5.97 -15.27 -2.09
C ARG A 40 4.74 -14.41 -1.87
N ARG A 41 3.57 -15.01 -2.08
CA ARG A 41 2.28 -14.37 -1.81
C ARG A 41 2.11 -14.03 -0.33
N SER A 42 2.57 -14.92 0.56
CA SER A 42 2.53 -14.73 2.01
C SER A 42 3.23 -13.46 2.46
N ASP A 43 4.37 -13.13 1.85
CA ASP A 43 5.14 -11.94 2.20
C ASP A 43 4.40 -10.66 1.75
N CYS A 44 3.71 -10.73 0.61
CA CYS A 44 2.84 -9.67 0.13
C CYS A 44 1.61 -9.47 1.03
N GLU A 45 0.97 -10.55 1.46
CA GLU A 45 -0.15 -10.52 2.42
C GLU A 45 0.29 -9.93 3.77
N ARG A 46 1.46 -10.32 4.27
CA ARG A 46 2.06 -9.77 5.49
C ARG A 46 2.30 -8.27 5.40
N SER A 47 2.78 -7.79 4.26
CA SER A 47 2.96 -6.36 3.99
C SER A 47 1.64 -5.60 4.09
N ILE A 48 0.56 -6.14 3.50
CA ILE A 48 -0.79 -5.55 3.60
C ILE A 48 -1.28 -5.51 5.06
N GLU A 49 -1.05 -6.58 5.84
CA GLU A 49 -1.42 -6.60 7.26
C GLU A 49 -0.70 -5.50 8.06
N ILE A 50 0.59 -5.32 7.82
CA ILE A 50 1.38 -4.25 8.47
C ILE A 50 0.78 -2.88 8.14
N MET A 51 0.44 -2.62 6.88
CA MET A 51 -0.17 -1.36 6.46
C MET A 51 -1.56 -1.13 7.07
N LYS A 52 -2.37 -2.19 7.25
CA LYS A 52 -3.65 -2.07 7.98
C LYS A 52 -3.44 -1.72 9.46
N GLY A 53 -2.36 -2.21 10.06
CA GLY A 53 -2.00 -1.95 11.45
C GLY A 53 -1.28 -0.63 11.71
N SER A 54 -0.70 0.00 10.69
CA SER A 54 0.20 1.17 10.84
C SER A 54 -0.52 2.49 11.12
N HIS A 55 -1.84 2.50 11.28
CA HIS A 55 -2.62 3.73 11.49
C HIS A 55 -2.24 4.51 12.77
N ASN A 56 -1.63 3.84 13.75
CA ASN A 56 -1.13 4.47 14.99
C ASN A 56 0.36 4.84 14.94
N SER A 57 1.04 4.58 13.82
CA SER A 57 2.46 4.91 13.70
C SER A 57 2.65 6.43 13.69
N PRO A 58 3.63 6.98 14.42
CA PRO A 58 3.88 8.41 14.45
C PRO A 58 4.39 8.89 13.09
N THR A 59 3.90 10.06 12.65
CA THR A 59 4.47 10.76 11.49
C THR A 59 5.68 11.56 11.95
N TRP A 60 6.84 11.25 11.39
CA TRP A 60 8.05 12.05 11.59
C TRP A 60 8.15 13.15 10.54
N MET A 61 8.41 14.38 10.99
CA MET A 61 8.68 15.55 10.14
C MET A 61 9.92 16.27 10.69
N PRO A 62 10.87 16.68 9.84
CA PRO A 62 12.03 17.43 10.27
C PRO A 62 11.64 18.87 10.67
N SER A 63 12.35 19.43 11.65
CA SER A 63 11.96 20.69 12.32
C SER A 63 11.94 21.91 11.40
N ASP A 64 12.77 21.92 10.37
CA ASP A 64 12.83 22.96 9.34
C ASP A 64 11.59 22.99 8.45
N LEU A 65 10.85 21.89 8.34
CA LEU A 65 9.60 21.79 7.57
C LEU A 65 8.34 22.04 8.42
N LEU A 66 8.48 22.27 9.73
CA LEU A 66 7.34 22.48 10.64
C LEU A 66 6.54 23.76 10.31
N HIS A 67 7.19 24.73 9.66
CA HIS A 67 6.59 26.02 9.29
C HIS A 67 6.41 26.20 7.77
N ALA A 68 6.68 25.16 6.97
CA ALA A 68 6.45 25.19 5.54
C ALA A 68 4.95 24.97 5.28
N ALA A 69 4.19 26.07 5.26
CA ALA A 69 2.78 26.12 4.86
C ALA A 69 2.64 26.64 3.42
#